data_AF-D6U0B9-F1
#
_entry.id   AF-D6U0B9-F1
#
_cell.length_a   1.000
_cell.length_b   1.000
_cell.length_c   1.000
_cell.angle_alpha   90.00
_cell.angle_beta   90.00
_cell.angle_gamma   90.00
#
_symmetry.space_group_name_H-M   'P 1'
#
loop_
_entity.id
_entity.type
_entity.pdbx_description
1 polymer ?
#
loop_
_entity_poly.entity_id
_entity_poly.type
_entity_poly.pdbx_seq_one_letter_code
_entity_poly.pdbx_strand_id
1 'polypeptide(L)'
;MISLEKFLSEKREVTIHTLASYIKQYIQEQCPLLLQEHQEELLRTLDQAGERAYGVFARMLFLPIQEQLKQAGFVCDPNYPGDFSTSSIEYWGPPEERDRCYWTVVRTVQGTTLGTIITRVFHDHTQFRIPLPPATFTLEETETDAIVEALSHASVRLQQAELLQRKWAPGQERSEWEYSIEIGLADYIDSRSAEITGTLLDRALSLWGQNGWELVTIVPRQERLIAFFKRPAKGN
;
A
#
# COMPACT_ATOMS: atom_id res chain seq x y z
N MET A 1 -3.23 0.20 23.36
CA MET A 1 -2.56 -1.05 22.93
C MET A 1 -1.58 -1.57 23.99
N ILE A 2 -1.42 -2.90 24.12
CA ILE A 2 -0.32 -3.50 24.92
C ILE A 2 1.00 -3.47 24.12
N SER A 3 2.15 -3.52 24.81
CA SER A 3 3.45 -3.62 24.14
C SER A 3 3.61 -4.93 23.38
N LEU A 4 4.44 -4.96 22.34
CA LEU A 4 4.75 -6.17 21.59
C LEU A 4 5.27 -7.29 22.51
N GLU A 5 6.18 -6.99 23.43
CA GLU A 5 6.72 -8.00 24.37
C GLU A 5 5.62 -8.67 25.19
N LYS A 6 4.68 -7.87 25.72
CA LYS A 6 3.53 -8.41 26.46
C LYS A 6 2.64 -9.24 25.55
N PHE A 7 2.34 -8.75 24.35
CA PHE A 7 1.54 -9.48 23.37
C PHE A 7 2.16 -10.84 23.02
N LEU A 8 3.49 -10.90 22.87
CA LEU A 8 4.22 -12.13 22.53
C LEU A 8 4.29 -13.10 23.71
N SER A 9 4.35 -12.61 24.95
CA SER A 9 4.37 -13.48 26.15
C SER A 9 3.11 -14.35 26.30
N GLU A 10 2.01 -13.94 25.67
CA GLU A 10 0.73 -14.66 25.67
C GLU A 10 0.63 -15.68 24.52
N LYS A 11 1.63 -15.75 23.63
CA LYS A 11 1.62 -16.64 22.46
C LYS A 11 2.42 -17.91 22.72
N ARG A 12 1.89 -19.03 22.21
CA ARG A 12 2.59 -20.32 22.25
C ARG A 12 3.79 -20.37 21.30
N GLU A 13 3.67 -19.67 20.18
CA GLU A 13 4.68 -19.63 19.13
C GLU A 13 4.72 -18.23 18.50
N VAL A 14 5.93 -17.77 18.19
CA VAL A 14 6.17 -16.51 17.52
C VAL A 14 6.53 -16.79 16.07
N THR A 15 5.61 -16.45 15.16
CA THR A 15 5.77 -16.57 13.72
C THR A 15 5.70 -15.19 13.07
N ILE A 16 6.04 -15.09 11.78
CA ILE A 16 5.86 -13.86 11.01
C ILE A 16 4.40 -13.39 11.02
N HIS A 17 3.44 -14.31 11.00
CA HIS A 17 2.01 -14.01 11.07
C HIS A 17 1.61 -13.43 12.43
N THR A 18 2.21 -13.93 13.52
CA THR A 18 2.02 -13.37 14.87
C THR A 18 2.46 -11.90 14.92
N LEU A 19 3.61 -11.58 14.33
CA LEU A 19 4.12 -10.19 14.25
C LEU A 19 3.22 -9.32 13.36
N ALA A 20 2.85 -9.79 12.17
CA ALA A 20 1.97 -9.05 11.28
C ALA A 20 0.59 -8.78 11.89
N SER A 21 0.04 -9.72 12.67
CA SER A 21 -1.22 -9.52 13.39
C SER A 21 -1.11 -8.41 14.43
N TYR A 22 0.00 -8.35 15.17
CA TYR A 22 0.25 -7.26 16.12
C TYR A 22 0.32 -5.91 15.40
N ILE A 23 1.13 -5.84 14.34
CA ILE A 23 1.33 -4.62 13.54
C ILE A 23 0.01 -4.14 12.94
N LYS A 24 -0.79 -5.06 12.38
CA LYS A 24 -2.11 -4.73 11.83
C LYS A 24 -3.02 -4.08 12.88
N GLN A 25 -3.07 -4.66 14.09
CA GLN A 25 -3.83 -4.09 15.18
C GLN A 25 -3.29 -2.70 15.58
N TYR A 26 -1.97 -2.52 15.62
CA TYR A 26 -1.35 -1.24 15.95
C TYR A 26 -1.76 -0.17 14.94
N ILE A 27 -1.63 -0.46 13.65
CA ILE A 27 -1.99 0.49 12.58
C ILE A 27 -3.48 0.84 12.65
N GLN A 28 -4.36 -0.14 12.87
CA GLN A 28 -5.80 0.10 13.00
C GLN A 28 -6.15 1.02 14.17
N GLU A 29 -5.48 0.88 15.31
CA GLU A 29 -5.71 1.71 16.49
C GLU A 29 -5.07 3.11 16.36
N GLN A 30 -3.84 3.20 15.84
CA GLN A 30 -3.02 4.41 15.91
C GLN A 30 -3.13 5.33 14.69
N CYS A 31 -3.37 4.77 13.49
CA CYS A 31 -3.47 5.56 12.26
C CYS A 31 -4.52 6.70 12.35
N PRO A 32 -5.79 6.46 12.76
CA PRO A 32 -6.77 7.54 12.83
C PRO A 32 -6.41 8.59 13.88
N LEU A 33 -5.81 8.19 15.00
CA LEU A 33 -5.37 9.10 16.06
C LEU A 33 -4.25 10.02 15.57
N LEU A 34 -3.22 9.46 14.94
CA LEU A 34 -2.09 10.20 14.38
C LEU A 34 -2.54 11.19 13.29
N LEU A 35 -3.44 10.76 12.40
CA LEU A 35 -3.96 11.63 11.34
C LEU A 35 -4.77 12.80 11.91
N GLN A 36 -5.51 12.59 13.01
CA GLN A 36 -6.26 13.63 13.69
C GLN A 36 -5.33 14.59 14.46
N GLU A 37 -4.36 14.06 15.20
CA GLU A 37 -3.46 14.84 16.05
C GLU A 37 -2.47 15.68 15.24
N HIS A 38 -1.92 15.13 14.16
CA HIS A 38 -0.88 15.78 13.35
C HIS A 38 -1.40 16.38 12.04
N GLN A 39 -2.71 16.55 11.88
CA GLN A 39 -3.30 17.00 10.62
C GLN A 39 -2.69 18.32 10.11
N GLU A 40 -2.59 19.32 10.98
CA GLU A 40 -2.05 20.64 10.62
C GLU A 40 -0.58 20.58 10.23
N GLU A 41 0.22 19.78 10.94
CA GLU A 41 1.64 19.59 10.67
C GLU A 41 1.86 18.91 9.32
N LEU A 42 1.06 17.88 9.02
CA LEU A 42 1.14 17.13 7.77
C LEU A 42 0.70 17.97 6.58
N LEU A 43 -0.37 18.77 6.72
CA LEU A 43 -0.80 19.73 5.70
C LEU A 43 0.24 20.82 5.46
N ARG A 44 0.85 21.35 6.52
CA ARG A 44 1.96 22.31 6.41
C ARG A 44 3.17 21.70 5.73
N THR A 45 3.49 20.45 6.03
CA THR A 45 4.59 19.74 5.37
C THR A 45 4.29 19.51 3.89
N LEU A 46 3.04 19.20 3.53
CA LEU A 46 2.64 19.08 2.13
C LEU A 46 2.87 20.41 1.39
N ASP A 47 2.41 21.52 1.97
CA ASP A 47 2.58 22.86 1.38
C ASP A 47 4.06 23.23 1.18
N GLN A 48 4.92 22.87 2.14
CA GLN A 48 6.34 23.23 2.12
C GLN A 48 7.22 22.26 1.32
N ALA A 49 6.88 20.97 1.29
CA ALA A 49 7.77 19.90 0.87
C ALA A 49 7.10 18.82 -0.01
N GLY A 50 5.84 19.03 -0.40
CA GLY A 50 5.10 18.13 -1.26
C GLY A 50 4.94 16.73 -0.67
N GLU A 51 5.11 15.71 -1.50
CA GLU A 51 4.90 14.29 -1.17
C GLU A 51 5.76 13.79 0.00
N ARG A 52 6.80 14.52 0.41
CA ARG A 52 7.57 14.22 1.63
C ARG A 52 6.70 14.18 2.89
N ALA A 53 5.53 14.83 2.89
CA ALA A 53 4.53 14.71 3.94
C ALA A 53 4.11 13.25 4.21
N TYR A 54 3.99 12.42 3.17
CA TYR A 54 3.69 10.99 3.31
C TYR A 54 4.83 10.22 3.99
N GLY A 55 6.07 10.60 3.71
CA GLY A 55 7.24 10.06 4.41
C GLY A 55 7.28 10.48 5.88
N VAL A 56 6.85 11.70 6.23
CA VAL A 56 6.71 12.14 7.62
C VAL A 56 5.63 11.31 8.33
N PHE A 57 4.45 11.19 7.74
CA PHE A 57 3.36 10.35 8.27
C PHE A 57 3.80 8.90 8.48
N ALA A 58 4.44 8.28 7.47
CA ALA A 58 4.94 6.91 7.57
C ALA A 58 5.95 6.74 8.71
N ARG A 59 6.87 7.70 8.89
CA ARG A 59 7.81 7.67 10.03
C ARG A 59 7.11 7.76 11.37
N MET A 60 6.15 8.67 11.53
CA MET A 60 5.37 8.80 12.77
C MET A 60 4.64 7.50 13.13
N LEU A 61 4.03 6.85 12.12
CA LEU A 61 3.26 5.63 12.32
C LEU A 61 4.14 4.39 12.57
N PHE A 62 5.26 4.25 11.86
CA PHE A 62 6.03 3.00 11.84
C PHE A 62 7.26 2.98 12.74
N LEU A 63 7.79 4.14 13.15
CA LEU A 63 8.95 4.19 14.05
C LEU A 63 8.68 3.47 15.39
N PRO A 64 7.52 3.65 16.06
CA PRO A 64 7.24 2.92 17.30
C PRO A 64 7.13 1.41 17.12
N ILE A 65 6.73 0.93 15.94
CA ILE A 65 6.71 -0.50 15.61
C ILE A 65 8.14 -1.02 15.47
N GLN A 66 8.99 -0.32 14.72
CA GLN A 66 10.40 -0.67 14.54
C GLN A 66 11.14 -0.75 15.88
N GLU A 67 10.89 0.20 16.79
CA GLU A 67 11.48 0.19 18.13
C GLU A 67 11.02 -1.01 18.96
N GLN A 68 9.73 -1.33 18.92
CA GLN A 68 9.19 -2.48 19.64
C GLN A 68 9.71 -3.82 19.08
N LEU A 69 9.83 -3.96 17.75
CA LEU A 69 10.43 -5.14 17.13
C LEU A 69 11.87 -5.33 17.61
N LYS A 70 12.66 -4.25 17.64
CA LYS A 70 14.03 -4.27 18.13
C LYS A 70 14.11 -4.63 19.61
N GLN A 71 13.25 -4.05 20.46
CA GLN A 71 13.20 -4.34 21.90
C GLN A 71 12.86 -5.81 22.17
N ALA A 72 11.92 -6.37 21.40
CA ALA A 72 11.53 -7.77 21.47
C ALA A 72 12.57 -8.77 20.89
N GLY A 73 13.73 -8.29 20.43
CA GLY A 73 14.82 -9.14 19.94
C GLY A 73 14.67 -9.59 18.49
N PHE A 74 13.94 -8.85 17.67
CA PHE A 74 13.91 -9.08 16.22
C PHE A 74 14.92 -8.19 15.50
N VAL A 75 15.55 -8.77 14.49
CA VAL A 75 16.40 -8.07 13.53
C VAL A 75 15.59 -7.90 12.26
N CYS A 76 15.41 -6.65 11.83
CA CYS A 76 14.69 -6.28 10.62
C CYS A 76 15.70 -5.82 9.58
N ASP A 77 15.68 -6.42 8.40
CA ASP A 77 16.53 -6.04 7.28
C ASP A 77 15.73 -5.91 5.97
N PRO A 78 15.60 -4.69 5.42
CA PRO A 78 15.95 -3.41 6.04
C PRO A 78 15.04 -3.08 7.24
N ASN A 79 15.35 -2.02 7.99
CA ASN A 79 14.51 -1.55 9.10
C ASN A 79 13.05 -1.42 8.68
N TYR A 80 12.12 -1.82 9.56
CA TYR A 80 10.68 -1.72 9.31
C TYR A 80 10.26 -0.25 9.08
N PRO A 81 9.39 0.04 8.08
CA PRO A 81 8.66 -0.91 7.22
C PRO A 81 9.43 -1.36 5.96
N GLY A 82 10.64 -0.87 5.77
CA GLY A 82 11.47 -1.02 4.59
C GLY A 82 12.17 0.30 4.26
N ASP A 83 12.82 0.34 3.12
CA ASP A 83 13.51 1.50 2.56
C ASP A 83 12.86 1.91 1.23
N PHE A 84 12.64 3.22 1.07
CA PHE A 84 11.98 3.78 -0.11
C PHE A 84 12.71 3.46 -1.42
N SER A 85 14.05 3.40 -1.40
CA SER A 85 14.85 3.28 -2.62
C SER A 85 15.18 1.83 -2.97
N THR A 86 15.34 0.99 -1.97
CA THR A 86 15.89 -0.37 -2.13
C THR A 86 14.91 -1.48 -1.79
N SER A 87 13.85 -1.19 -1.04
CA SER A 87 12.87 -2.21 -0.59
C SER A 87 11.44 -1.71 -0.58
N SER A 88 11.06 -1.09 -1.70
CA SER A 88 9.66 -0.79 -1.97
C SER A 88 9.35 -0.76 -3.47
N ILE A 89 8.07 -1.02 -3.81
CA ILE A 89 7.54 -0.89 -5.17
C ILE A 89 6.25 -0.05 -5.12
N GLU A 90 6.16 0.91 -6.04
CA GLU A 90 4.96 1.69 -6.30
C GLU A 90 4.04 0.93 -7.26
N TYR A 91 2.76 0.83 -6.90
CA TYR A 91 1.72 0.35 -7.77
C TYR A 91 0.85 1.49 -8.23
N TRP A 92 0.78 1.61 -9.56
CA TRP A 92 0.04 2.65 -10.22
C TRP A 92 -1.45 2.34 -10.16
N GLY A 93 -2.21 3.42 -10.22
CA GLY A 93 -3.64 3.52 -10.02
C GLY A 93 -4.05 4.96 -10.31
N PRO A 94 -5.34 5.32 -10.14
CA PRO A 94 -5.74 6.72 -10.24
C PRO A 94 -4.87 7.58 -9.32
N PRO A 95 -4.51 8.83 -9.70
CA PRO A 95 -3.67 9.70 -8.87
C PRO A 95 -4.18 9.89 -7.44
N GLU A 96 -5.49 9.75 -7.24
CA GLU A 96 -6.16 9.83 -5.95
C GLU A 96 -5.87 8.64 -5.03
N GLU A 97 -5.53 7.48 -5.59
CA GLU A 97 -5.41 6.21 -4.87
C GLU A 97 -4.28 5.37 -5.48
N ARG A 98 -3.05 5.67 -5.06
CA ARG A 98 -1.88 4.82 -5.31
C ARG A 98 -1.43 4.13 -4.04
N ASP A 99 -0.71 3.03 -4.20
CA ASP A 99 -0.14 2.31 -3.07
C ASP A 99 1.31 1.91 -3.31
N ARG A 100 2.11 2.08 -2.25
CA ARG A 100 3.48 1.58 -2.19
C ARG A 100 3.57 0.41 -1.24
N CYS A 101 4.10 -0.70 -1.73
CA CYS A 101 4.44 -1.84 -0.90
C CYS A 101 5.90 -1.71 -0.46
N TYR A 102 6.15 -1.63 0.84
CA TYR A 102 7.47 -1.78 1.45
C TYR A 102 7.64 -3.20 1.97
N TRP A 103 8.87 -3.69 2.04
CA TRP A 103 9.15 -4.99 2.66
C TRP A 103 10.33 -4.95 3.63
N THR A 104 10.24 -5.82 4.64
CA THR A 104 11.28 -6.06 5.64
C THR A 104 11.35 -7.55 5.94
N VAL A 105 12.54 -8.13 5.80
CA VAL A 105 12.82 -9.50 6.25
C VAL A 105 13.04 -9.49 7.76
N VAL A 106 12.36 -10.39 8.48
CA VAL A 106 12.44 -10.46 9.93
C VAL A 106 13.17 -11.72 10.36
N ARG A 107 14.17 -11.55 11.22
CA ARG A 107 14.97 -12.62 11.82
C ARG A 107 14.96 -12.50 13.34
N THR A 108 15.13 -13.61 14.04
CA THR A 108 15.42 -13.59 15.48
C THR A 108 16.88 -13.18 15.72
N VAL A 109 17.23 -12.76 16.93
CA VAL A 109 18.64 -12.51 17.30
C VAL A 109 19.56 -13.73 17.11
N GLN A 110 19.01 -14.94 17.10
CA GLN A 110 19.76 -16.17 16.81
C GLN A 110 19.98 -16.42 15.31
N GLY A 111 19.47 -15.54 14.45
CA GLY A 111 19.59 -15.64 12.99
C GLY A 111 18.51 -16.47 12.31
N THR A 112 17.54 -16.99 13.05
CA THR A 112 16.41 -17.74 12.47
C THR A 112 15.51 -16.78 11.69
N THR A 113 15.31 -17.04 10.41
CA THR A 113 14.43 -16.23 9.56
C THR A 113 12.98 -16.61 9.80
N LEU A 114 12.13 -15.62 10.09
CA LEU A 114 10.69 -15.84 10.31
C LEU A 114 9.89 -15.67 9.02
N GLY A 115 10.37 -14.84 8.10
CA GLY A 115 9.71 -14.49 6.84
C GLY A 115 9.83 -13.00 6.56
N THR A 116 8.96 -12.49 5.68
CA THR A 116 8.93 -11.09 5.27
C THR A 116 7.61 -10.44 5.66
N ILE A 117 7.69 -9.23 6.20
CA ILE A 117 6.53 -8.36 6.42
C ILE A 117 6.42 -7.40 5.26
N ILE A 118 5.24 -7.34 4.64
CA ILE A 118 4.89 -6.36 3.63
C ILE A 118 3.98 -5.30 4.23
N THR A 119 4.33 -4.04 4.04
CA THR A 119 3.54 -2.88 4.48
C THR A 119 3.11 -2.06 3.27
N ARG A 120 1.80 -2.03 3.02
CA ARG A 120 1.16 -1.23 1.96
C ARG A 120 0.77 0.12 2.51
N VAL A 121 1.24 1.19 1.87
CA VAL A 121 0.92 2.57 2.24
C VAL A 121 0.18 3.23 1.09
N PHE A 122 -1.07 3.59 1.33
CA PHE A 122 -1.91 4.28 0.35
C PHE A 122 -1.71 5.80 0.44
N HIS A 123 -1.68 6.48 -0.70
CA HIS A 123 -1.51 7.92 -0.77
C HIS A 123 -2.22 8.54 -1.99
N ASP A 124 -2.48 9.84 -1.88
CA ASP A 124 -3.17 10.66 -2.87
C ASP A 124 -2.19 11.72 -3.41
N HIS A 125 -1.92 11.72 -4.72
CA HIS A 125 -1.04 12.69 -5.37
C HIS A 125 -1.74 14.04 -5.64
N THR A 126 -3.05 14.15 -5.42
CA THR A 126 -3.83 15.35 -5.69
C THR A 126 -4.00 16.26 -4.46
N GLN A 127 -3.90 15.68 -3.26
CA GLN A 127 -4.02 16.38 -1.97
C GLN A 127 -3.48 15.49 -0.85
N PHE A 128 -3.21 16.05 0.34
CA PHE A 128 -2.83 15.21 1.49
C PHE A 128 -4.05 14.41 1.97
N ARG A 129 -4.07 13.12 1.64
CA ARG A 129 -5.08 12.19 2.08
C ARG A 129 -4.49 10.79 2.12
N ILE A 130 -4.88 10.01 3.12
CA ILE A 130 -4.60 8.57 3.21
C ILE A 130 -5.91 7.85 2.81
N PRO A 131 -6.04 7.37 1.56
CA PRO A 131 -7.31 6.83 1.06
C PRO A 131 -7.80 5.62 1.85
N LEU A 132 -6.86 4.78 2.26
CA LEU A 132 -7.08 3.60 3.10
C LEU A 132 -5.98 3.55 4.16
N PRO A 133 -6.29 3.09 5.40
CA PRO A 133 -5.27 2.86 6.40
C PRO A 133 -4.16 1.94 5.84
N PRO A 134 -2.89 2.15 6.21
CA PRO A 134 -1.84 1.24 5.80
C PRO A 134 -2.17 -0.21 6.19
N ALA A 135 -1.83 -1.15 5.31
CA ALA A 135 -2.14 -2.56 5.48
C ALA A 135 -0.85 -3.37 5.62
N THR A 136 -0.93 -4.46 6.38
CA THR A 136 0.21 -5.36 6.58
C THR A 136 -0.19 -6.80 6.28
N PHE A 137 0.68 -7.50 5.57
CA PHE A 137 0.60 -8.94 5.31
C PHE A 137 2.00 -9.55 5.29
N THR A 138 2.09 -10.86 5.07
CA THR A 138 3.33 -11.61 5.19
C THR A 138 3.62 -12.42 3.93
N LEU A 139 4.91 -12.61 3.64
CA LEU A 139 5.43 -13.53 2.65
C LEU A 139 6.38 -14.52 3.30
N GLU A 140 6.47 -15.73 2.75
CA GLU A 140 7.49 -16.72 3.14
C GLU A 140 8.83 -16.41 2.46
N GLU A 141 8.79 -15.77 1.28
CA GLU A 141 9.92 -15.33 0.49
C GLU A 141 10.76 -14.31 1.25
N THR A 142 12.09 -14.50 1.24
CA THR A 142 13.04 -13.64 1.95
C THR A 142 14.06 -12.98 1.03
N GLU A 143 14.13 -13.44 -0.22
CA GLU A 143 15.03 -12.90 -1.24
C GLU A 143 14.32 -11.83 -2.06
N THR A 144 15.00 -10.73 -2.36
CA THR A 144 14.41 -9.56 -3.04
C THR A 144 13.70 -9.93 -4.33
N ASP A 145 14.33 -10.70 -5.22
CA ASP A 145 13.73 -11.05 -6.51
C ASP A 145 12.46 -11.89 -6.35
N ALA A 146 12.43 -12.79 -5.37
CA ALA A 146 11.26 -13.61 -5.07
C ALA A 146 10.13 -12.78 -4.43
N ILE A 147 10.46 -11.81 -3.56
CA ILE A 147 9.50 -10.87 -2.99
C ILE A 147 8.89 -10.00 -4.09
N VAL A 148 9.72 -9.46 -4.99
CA VAL A 148 9.27 -8.64 -6.11
C VAL A 148 8.37 -9.44 -7.05
N GLU A 149 8.75 -10.67 -7.39
CA GLU A 149 7.93 -11.57 -8.19
C GLU A 149 6.58 -11.85 -7.52
N ALA A 150 6.57 -12.19 -6.23
CA ALA A 150 5.34 -12.43 -5.49
C ALA A 150 4.42 -11.19 -5.49
N LEU A 151 4.99 -9.99 -5.30
CA LEU A 151 4.22 -8.74 -5.29
C LEU A 151 3.71 -8.33 -6.70
N SER A 152 4.32 -8.82 -7.77
CA SER A 152 3.83 -8.60 -9.15
C SER A 152 2.44 -9.21 -9.39
N HIS A 153 2.00 -10.14 -8.53
CA HIS A 153 0.67 -10.71 -8.58
C HIS A 153 -0.31 -9.92 -7.70
N ALA A 154 -1.31 -9.29 -8.31
CA ALA A 154 -2.32 -8.53 -7.57
C ALA A 154 -3.08 -9.40 -6.55
N SER A 155 -3.27 -10.70 -6.82
CA SER A 155 -3.88 -11.65 -5.89
C SER A 155 -3.14 -11.80 -4.56
N VAL A 156 -1.81 -11.57 -4.55
CA VAL A 156 -0.98 -11.57 -3.34
C VAL A 156 -1.16 -10.27 -2.57
N ARG A 157 -1.19 -9.14 -3.27
CA ARG A 157 -1.29 -7.79 -2.67
C ARG A 157 -2.68 -7.50 -2.11
N LEU A 158 -3.71 -8.00 -2.77
CA LEU A 158 -5.10 -7.62 -2.56
C LEU A 158 -5.85 -8.67 -1.73
N GLN A 159 -6.00 -8.43 -0.42
CA GLN A 159 -6.94 -9.20 0.40
C GLN A 159 -8.38 -8.84 0.02
N GLN A 160 -9.27 -9.85 -0.04
CA GLN A 160 -10.67 -9.73 -0.51
C GLN A 160 -11.53 -8.68 0.24
N ALA A 161 -11.10 -8.21 1.41
CA ALA A 161 -11.91 -7.42 2.34
C ALA A 161 -12.00 -5.90 2.05
N GLU A 162 -11.32 -5.38 1.02
CA GLU A 162 -11.30 -3.94 0.69
C GLU A 162 -12.44 -3.50 -0.27
N LEU A 163 -13.43 -4.37 -0.49
CA LEU A 163 -14.61 -4.09 -1.31
C LEU A 163 -15.66 -3.26 -0.56
N LEU A 164 -15.45 -1.95 -0.36
CA LEU A 164 -16.56 -1.07 0.05
C LEU A 164 -16.57 0.32 -0.61
N GLN A 165 -17.41 0.38 -1.66
CA GLN A 165 -18.43 1.40 -1.95
C GLN A 165 -18.09 2.89 -1.68
N ARG A 166 -17.74 3.60 -2.76
CA ARG A 166 -18.07 5.03 -2.90
C ARG A 166 -19.00 5.23 -4.10
N LYS A 167 -20.07 6.01 -3.87
CA LYS A 167 -21.05 6.35 -4.92
C LYS A 167 -20.48 7.42 -5.84
N TRP A 168 -20.53 7.13 -7.13
CA TRP A 168 -20.28 8.05 -8.22
C TRP A 168 -21.26 9.23 -8.14
N ALA A 169 -20.73 10.46 -8.20
CA ALA A 169 -21.50 11.66 -8.53
C ALA A 169 -21.19 12.06 -9.98
N PRO A 170 -22.19 12.17 -10.88
CA PRO A 170 -21.94 12.58 -12.26
C PRO A 170 -21.50 14.05 -12.31
N GLY A 171 -20.46 14.34 -13.10
CA GLY A 171 -19.92 15.67 -13.33
C GLY A 171 -20.17 16.17 -14.76
N GLN A 172 -20.50 17.46 -14.86
CA GLN A 172 -20.97 18.21 -16.03
C GLN A 172 -19.98 18.30 -17.21
N GLU A 173 -20.52 18.58 -18.40
CA GLU A 173 -19.78 18.92 -19.63
C GLU A 173 -18.79 20.07 -19.38
N ARG A 174 -17.50 19.82 -19.67
CA ARG A 174 -16.41 20.81 -19.64
C ARG A 174 -15.47 20.60 -20.83
N SER A 175 -14.83 21.68 -21.27
CA SER A 175 -14.05 21.73 -22.52
C SER A 175 -12.59 21.30 -22.40
N GLU A 176 -12.09 21.01 -21.19
CA GLU A 176 -10.70 20.61 -20.95
C GLU A 176 -10.62 19.20 -20.35
N TRP A 177 -9.68 18.40 -20.84
CA TRP A 177 -9.46 17.02 -20.43
C TRP A 177 -8.10 16.86 -19.76
N GLU A 178 -8.04 16.14 -18.65
CA GLU A 178 -6.81 15.63 -18.08
C GLU A 178 -6.64 14.15 -18.43
N TYR A 179 -5.39 13.68 -18.49
CA TYR A 179 -5.02 12.33 -18.90
C TYR A 179 -4.11 11.68 -17.86
N SER A 180 -4.23 10.37 -17.72
CA SER A 180 -3.38 9.56 -16.85
C SER A 180 -3.19 8.16 -17.43
N ILE A 181 -2.25 7.41 -16.88
CA ILE A 181 -1.88 6.08 -17.34
C ILE A 181 -1.82 5.08 -16.19
N GLU A 182 -2.22 3.85 -16.49
CA GLU A 182 -2.00 2.65 -15.67
C GLU A 182 -0.98 1.77 -16.40
N ILE A 183 0.03 1.27 -15.69
CA ILE A 183 1.08 0.42 -16.25
C ILE A 183 1.20 -0.93 -15.55
N GLY A 184 0.45 -1.15 -14.47
CA GLY A 184 0.40 -2.40 -13.69
C GLY A 184 -0.85 -3.23 -13.98
N LEU A 185 -1.60 -2.95 -15.06
CA LEU A 185 -2.83 -3.70 -15.36
C LEU A 185 -2.58 -5.19 -15.60
N ALA A 186 -1.38 -5.55 -16.05
CA ALA A 186 -0.96 -6.94 -16.24
C ALA A 186 -0.88 -7.73 -14.92
N ASP A 187 -0.60 -7.08 -13.79
CA ASP A 187 -0.53 -7.69 -12.46
C ASP A 187 -1.86 -8.33 -12.03
N TYR A 188 -2.96 -7.85 -12.61
CA TYR A 188 -4.32 -8.31 -12.35
C TYR A 188 -4.72 -9.50 -13.23
N ILE A 189 -3.88 -9.89 -14.19
CA ILE A 189 -4.09 -11.03 -15.07
C ILE A 189 -3.38 -12.24 -14.49
N ASP A 190 -4.17 -13.15 -13.92
CA ASP A 190 -3.71 -14.45 -13.46
C ASP A 190 -3.96 -15.51 -14.54
N SER A 191 -2.88 -15.93 -15.22
CA SER A 191 -2.92 -16.99 -16.24
C SER A 191 -3.44 -18.34 -15.71
N ARG A 192 -3.45 -18.55 -14.39
CA ARG A 192 -3.88 -19.79 -13.74
C ARG A 192 -5.36 -19.77 -13.38
N SER A 193 -6.01 -18.60 -13.36
CA SER A 193 -7.43 -18.46 -12.99
C SER A 193 -8.11 -17.29 -13.70
N ALA A 194 -8.93 -17.62 -14.70
CA ALA A 194 -9.72 -16.64 -15.45
C ALA A 194 -10.77 -15.92 -14.57
N GLU A 195 -11.35 -16.62 -13.59
CA GLU A 195 -12.35 -16.04 -12.68
C GLU A 195 -11.74 -15.01 -11.72
N ILE A 196 -10.56 -15.31 -11.17
CA ILE A 196 -9.81 -14.37 -10.33
C ILE A 196 -9.37 -13.17 -11.17
N THR A 197 -8.89 -13.41 -12.39
CA THR A 197 -8.51 -12.34 -13.33
C THR A 197 -9.65 -11.36 -13.58
N GLY A 198 -10.86 -11.85 -13.91
CA GLY A 198 -12.00 -10.97 -14.16
C GLY A 198 -12.31 -10.07 -12.96
N THR A 199 -12.36 -10.66 -11.76
CA THR A 199 -12.67 -9.93 -10.53
C THR A 199 -11.61 -8.86 -10.19
N LEU A 200 -10.33 -9.21 -10.35
CA LEU A 200 -9.21 -8.31 -10.06
C LEU A 200 -9.11 -7.17 -11.08
N LEU A 201 -9.33 -7.46 -12.36
CA LEU A 201 -9.32 -6.47 -13.41
C LEU A 201 -10.51 -5.51 -13.28
N ASP A 202 -11.71 -6.04 -13.01
CA ASP A 202 -12.90 -5.23 -12.73
C ASP A 202 -12.67 -4.32 -11.54
N ARG A 203 -12.03 -4.81 -10.48
CA ARG A 203 -11.62 -4.00 -9.33
C ARG A 203 -10.68 -2.87 -9.75
N ALA A 204 -9.61 -3.18 -10.49
CA ALA A 204 -8.65 -2.19 -10.94
C ALA A 204 -9.32 -1.07 -11.74
N LEU A 205 -10.11 -1.43 -12.76
CA LEU A 205 -10.82 -0.47 -13.62
C LEU A 205 -11.90 0.31 -12.86
N SER A 206 -12.57 -0.32 -11.88
CA SER A 206 -13.57 0.35 -11.05
C SER A 206 -12.96 1.46 -10.19
N LEU A 207 -11.72 1.32 -9.70
CA LEU A 207 -11.04 2.39 -8.95
C LEU A 207 -10.83 3.64 -9.80
N TRP A 208 -10.47 3.46 -11.07
CA TRP A 208 -10.37 4.55 -12.03
C TRP A 208 -11.74 5.23 -12.24
N GLY A 209 -12.78 4.43 -12.55
CA GLY A 209 -14.14 4.95 -12.77
C GLY A 209 -14.72 5.69 -11.56
N GLN A 210 -14.45 5.23 -10.33
CA GLN A 210 -14.89 5.90 -9.10
C GLN A 210 -14.28 7.31 -8.92
N ASN A 211 -13.10 7.55 -9.51
CA ASN A 211 -12.42 8.83 -9.52
C ASN A 211 -12.73 9.66 -10.78
N GLY A 212 -13.77 9.28 -11.52
CA GLY A 212 -14.26 9.97 -12.71
C GLY A 212 -13.41 9.74 -13.97
N TRP A 213 -12.48 8.78 -13.93
CA TRP A 213 -11.64 8.45 -15.07
C TRP A 213 -12.35 7.50 -16.03
N GLU A 214 -12.32 7.85 -17.31
CA GLU A 214 -12.83 7.04 -18.42
C GLU A 214 -11.66 6.34 -19.10
N LEU A 215 -11.77 5.02 -19.27
CA LEU A 215 -10.82 4.24 -20.06
C LEU A 215 -10.91 4.66 -21.53
N VAL A 216 -9.79 5.09 -22.10
CA VAL A 216 -9.68 5.50 -23.51
C VAL A 216 -9.24 4.31 -24.36
N THR A 217 -8.13 3.68 -24.00
CA THR A 217 -7.54 2.56 -24.74
C THR A 217 -6.57 1.78 -23.86
N ILE A 218 -6.36 0.51 -24.21
CA ILE A 218 -5.31 -0.35 -23.63
C ILE A 218 -4.36 -0.74 -24.76
N VAL A 219 -3.06 -0.56 -24.56
CA VAL A 219 -2.02 -0.87 -25.55
C VAL A 219 -1.00 -1.83 -24.95
N PRO A 220 -0.73 -2.99 -25.58
CA PRO A 220 0.36 -3.86 -25.16
C PRO A 220 1.71 -3.26 -25.58
N ARG A 221 2.69 -3.21 -24.68
CA ARG A 221 4.05 -2.74 -24.97
C ARG A 221 5.06 -3.46 -24.07
N GLN A 222 6.03 -4.17 -24.68
CA GLN A 222 7.14 -4.82 -23.97
C GLN A 222 6.67 -5.64 -22.75
N GLU A 223 5.76 -6.59 -23.00
CA GLU A 223 5.18 -7.48 -21.97
C GLU A 223 4.31 -6.78 -20.91
N ARG A 224 4.06 -5.48 -21.05
CA ARG A 224 3.17 -4.70 -20.19
C ARG A 224 1.88 -4.33 -20.91
N LEU A 225 0.83 -4.11 -20.12
CA LEU A 225 -0.39 -3.47 -20.56
C LEU A 225 -0.39 -2.03 -20.07
N ILE A 226 -0.46 -1.07 -21.00
CA ILE A 226 -0.58 0.35 -20.69
C ILE A 226 -2.03 0.76 -20.98
N ALA A 227 -2.77 1.11 -19.95
CA ALA A 227 -4.11 1.66 -20.09
C ALA A 227 -4.09 3.19 -19.96
N PHE A 228 -4.74 3.87 -20.89
CA PHE A 228 -4.84 5.32 -20.94
C PHE A 228 -6.22 5.74 -20.46
N PHE A 229 -6.26 6.71 -19.56
CA PHE A 229 -7.48 7.24 -19.00
C PHE A 229 -7.59 8.74 -19.23
N LYS A 230 -8.82 9.24 -19.30
CA LYS A 230 -9.10 10.68 -19.35
C LYS A 230 -10.23 11.04 -18.39
N ARG A 231 -10.31 12.30 -17.96
CA ARG A 231 -11.51 12.85 -17.32
C ARG A 231 -11.62 14.35 -17.56
N PRO A 232 -12.79 14.97 -17.33
CA PRO A 232 -12.91 16.42 -17.37
C PRO A 232 -12.01 17.07 -16.32
N ALA A 233 -11.23 18.08 -16.72
CA ALA A 233 -10.36 18.79 -15.81
C ALA A 233 -11.15 19.50 -14.70
N LYS A 234 -10.60 19.48 -13.48
CA LYS A 234 -11.09 20.33 -12.38
C LYS A 234 -10.76 21.78 -12.75
N GLY A 235 -11.80 22.58 -13.05
CA GLY A 235 -11.63 24.02 -13.23
C GLY A 235 -11.04 24.63 -11.97
N ASN A 236 -10.05 25.52 -12.15
CA ASN A 236 -9.39 26.27 -11.06
C ASN A 236 -10.36 27.10 -10.23
#